data_AF-A0A970U0I5-F1
#
_entry.id   AF-A0A970U0I5-F1
#
_cell.length_a   1.000
_cell.length_b   1.000
_cell.length_c   1.000
_cell.angle_alpha   90.00
_cell.angle_beta   90.00
_cell.angle_gamma   90.00
#
_symmetry.space_group_name_H-M   'P 1'
#
loop_
_entity.id
_entity.type
_entity.pdbx_description
1 polymer ?
#
loop_
_entity_poly.entity_id
_entity_poly.type
_entity_poly.pdbx_seq_one_letter_code
_entity_poly.pdbx_strand_id
1 'polypeptide(L)'
;IVESGLAYIIPLKRGTREIPELPDGTGGYEHVFNFRGRPVYSKTFHYDGYRVILYHDSDLASYETADLIDRLNKKNATMTLAREKEAIRRKKGKSRLSDVELDKLDPVDIPQMLRSCTGIGTFILKTNRLDLNSQQVHHLYKTRQEIEQTFKSYDNTLDCSASYMRDIYSLEAWLFINHLALQMLYRVLDLIAACDLTSEYSFDDLVSYLKSVRVNRIGGKWYLTKITRKTKELCDRLAIDLTLEPKR
;
A
#
# COMPACT_ATOMS: atom_id res chain seq x y z
N ILE A 1 -24.78 4.92 8.73
CA ILE A 1 -23.67 5.85 8.42
C ILE A 1 -24.22 7.21 7.96
N VAL A 2 -25.17 7.27 7.02
CA VAL A 2 -25.77 8.56 6.61
C VAL A 2 -26.55 9.22 7.75
N GLU A 3 -27.25 8.44 8.58
CA GLU A 3 -28.01 8.94 9.74
C GLU A 3 -27.15 9.25 10.98
N SER A 4 -25.87 8.89 11.02
CA SER A 4 -25.03 9.01 12.23
C SER A 4 -24.28 10.34 12.33
N GLY A 5 -24.42 11.26 11.37
CA GLY A 5 -23.73 12.56 11.35
C GLY A 5 -22.20 12.50 11.18
N LEU A 6 -21.64 11.30 10.97
CA LEU A 6 -20.20 11.07 10.86
C LEU A 6 -19.67 11.43 9.47
N ALA A 7 -18.58 12.18 9.42
CA ALA A 7 -17.81 12.42 8.21
C ALA A 7 -17.10 11.14 7.72
N TYR A 8 -17.21 10.81 6.43
CA TYR A 8 -16.60 9.62 5.86
C TYR A 8 -16.02 9.82 4.45
N ILE A 9 -14.99 9.04 4.12
CA ILE A 9 -14.48 8.81 2.76
C ILE A 9 -14.30 7.30 2.63
N ILE A 10 -15.08 6.63 1.78
CA ILE A 10 -15.06 5.17 1.64
C ILE A 10 -14.87 4.75 0.18
N PRO A 11 -14.16 3.64 -0.07
CA PRO A 11 -14.04 3.10 -1.42
C PRO A 11 -15.30 2.34 -1.81
N LEU A 12 -15.68 2.44 -3.08
CA LEU A 12 -16.74 1.63 -3.69
C LEU A 12 -16.17 0.64 -4.69
N LYS A 13 -16.90 -0.45 -4.91
CA LYS A 13 -16.57 -1.41 -5.98
C LYS A 13 -16.81 -0.79 -7.35
N ARG A 14 -15.97 -1.17 -8.33
CA ARG A 14 -16.19 -0.89 -9.75
C ARG A 14 -17.54 -1.46 -10.19
N GLY A 15 -18.22 -0.77 -11.11
CA GLY A 15 -19.57 -1.13 -11.55
C GLY A 15 -20.68 -0.84 -10.54
N THR A 16 -20.43 0.04 -9.55
CA THR A 16 -21.50 0.56 -8.70
C THR A 16 -22.53 1.32 -9.54
N ARG A 17 -23.82 1.21 -9.19
CA ARG A 17 -24.91 1.92 -9.89
C ARG A 17 -24.76 3.45 -9.81
N GLU A 18 -23.99 3.95 -8.85
CA GLU A 18 -23.71 5.38 -8.67
C GLU A 18 -22.72 5.92 -9.73
N ILE A 19 -22.08 5.04 -10.53
CA ILE A 19 -21.27 5.42 -11.68
C ILE A 19 -21.84 4.69 -12.91
N PRO A 20 -22.63 5.38 -13.74
CA PRO A 20 -23.33 4.74 -14.84
C PRO A 20 -22.38 4.31 -15.97
N GLU A 21 -21.31 5.05 -16.22
CA GLU A 21 -20.37 4.78 -17.29
C GLU A 21 -18.95 5.22 -16.93
N LEU A 22 -17.96 4.41 -17.33
CA LEU A 22 -16.55 4.75 -17.22
C LEU A 22 -16.11 5.49 -18.49
N PRO A 23 -15.34 6.57 -18.39
CA PRO A 23 -14.74 7.20 -19.56
C PRO A 23 -13.82 6.25 -20.33
N ASP A 24 -13.92 6.27 -21.66
CA ASP A 24 -13.05 5.49 -22.57
C ASP A 24 -11.57 5.92 -22.54
N GLY A 25 -11.28 7.08 -21.94
CA GLY A 25 -9.93 7.59 -21.78
C GLY A 25 -9.86 8.77 -20.80
N THR A 26 -8.66 9.34 -20.64
CA THR A 26 -8.41 10.43 -19.69
C THR A 26 -9.15 11.73 -20.04
N GLY A 27 -9.55 11.91 -21.30
CA GLY A 27 -10.30 13.10 -21.75
C GLY A 27 -11.74 13.20 -21.24
N GLY A 28 -12.32 12.13 -20.68
CA GLY A 28 -13.68 12.15 -20.13
C GLY A 28 -13.77 12.52 -18.64
N TYR A 29 -12.65 12.93 -18.03
CA TYR A 29 -12.57 13.39 -16.65
C TYR A 29 -12.61 14.92 -16.56
N GLU A 30 -13.21 15.44 -15.49
CA GLU A 30 -13.47 16.88 -15.32
C GLU A 30 -12.26 17.63 -14.75
N HIS A 31 -11.47 16.95 -13.92
CA HIS A 31 -10.33 17.56 -13.24
C HIS A 31 -9.10 16.66 -13.35
N VAL A 32 -7.94 17.29 -13.43
CA VAL A 32 -6.62 16.64 -13.36
C VAL A 32 -5.76 17.35 -12.33
N PHE A 33 -5.03 16.59 -11.54
CA PHE A 33 -4.08 17.12 -10.55
C PHE A 33 -2.85 16.22 -10.43
N ASN A 34 -1.75 16.78 -9.93
CA ASN A 34 -0.56 16.01 -9.62
C ASN A 34 -0.67 15.42 -8.20
N PHE A 35 -0.32 14.14 -8.05
CA PHE A 35 -0.13 13.50 -6.76
C PHE A 35 1.22 12.79 -6.77
N ARG A 36 2.21 13.29 -6.03
CA ARG A 36 3.54 12.66 -5.90
C ARG A 36 4.23 12.40 -7.25
N GLY A 37 4.13 13.34 -8.18
CA GLY A 37 4.83 13.28 -9.46
C GLY A 37 4.05 12.61 -10.59
N ARG A 38 2.83 12.12 -10.35
CA ARG A 38 1.99 11.54 -11.40
C ARG A 38 0.65 12.26 -11.57
N PRO A 39 0.06 12.24 -12.78
CA PRO A 39 -1.27 12.77 -12.99
C PRO A 39 -2.34 11.83 -12.44
N VAL A 40 -3.33 12.43 -11.79
CA VAL A 40 -4.56 11.77 -11.37
C VAL A 40 -5.73 12.54 -11.94
N TYR A 41 -6.65 11.83 -12.57
CA TYR A 41 -7.86 12.38 -13.19
C TYR A 41 -9.06 12.08 -12.30
N SER A 42 -10.03 12.99 -12.23
CA SER A 42 -11.23 12.80 -11.42
C SER A 42 -12.50 13.35 -12.09
N LYS A 43 -13.62 12.68 -11.82
CA LYS A 43 -14.97 13.07 -12.23
C LYS A 43 -15.91 12.94 -11.05
N THR A 44 -16.70 13.96 -10.76
CA THR A 44 -17.53 14.00 -9.55
C THR A 44 -19.01 13.88 -9.89
N PHE A 45 -19.69 12.97 -9.20
CA PHE A 45 -21.13 12.76 -9.27
C PHE A 45 -21.77 13.25 -7.96
N HIS A 46 -22.68 14.20 -8.06
CA HIS A 46 -23.33 14.82 -6.90
C HIS A 46 -24.66 14.14 -6.58
N TYR A 47 -24.89 13.87 -5.30
CA TYR A 47 -26.11 13.26 -4.76
C TYR A 47 -26.59 14.04 -3.54
N ASP A 48 -27.79 13.73 -3.05
CA ASP A 48 -28.33 14.37 -1.86
C ASP A 48 -27.53 13.95 -0.61
N GLY A 49 -26.86 14.91 0.03
CA GLY A 49 -26.05 14.70 1.23
C GLY A 49 -24.69 14.01 1.03
N TYR A 50 -24.31 13.66 -0.21
CA TYR A 50 -23.00 13.06 -0.49
C TYR A 50 -22.57 13.23 -1.96
N ARG A 51 -21.33 12.84 -2.26
CA ARG A 51 -20.82 12.73 -3.63
C ARG A 51 -20.06 11.44 -3.83
N VAL A 52 -20.00 11.04 -5.09
CA VAL A 52 -19.21 9.90 -5.56
C VAL A 52 -18.19 10.44 -6.54
N ILE A 53 -16.93 10.10 -6.35
CA ILE A 53 -15.83 10.59 -7.17
C ILE A 53 -15.16 9.40 -7.83
N LEU A 54 -15.16 9.39 -9.15
CA LEU A 54 -14.40 8.47 -9.97
C LEU A 54 -13.00 9.02 -10.18
N TYR A 55 -11.98 8.21 -9.95
CA TYR A 55 -10.58 8.54 -10.23
C TYR A 55 -9.99 7.62 -11.28
N HIS A 56 -9.02 8.15 -12.03
CA HIS A 56 -8.05 7.38 -12.79
C HIS A 56 -6.64 7.79 -12.37
N ASP A 57 -5.88 6.85 -11.80
CA ASP A 57 -4.52 7.04 -11.29
C ASP A 57 -3.53 6.30 -12.21
N SER A 58 -2.59 7.04 -12.80
CA SER A 58 -1.61 6.50 -13.76
C SER A 58 -0.69 5.43 -13.18
N ASP A 59 -0.33 5.51 -11.90
CA ASP A 59 0.49 4.47 -11.27
C ASP A 59 -0.36 3.21 -11.10
N LEU A 60 -1.59 3.36 -10.61
CA LEU A 60 -2.51 2.23 -10.45
C LEU A 60 -2.77 1.54 -11.80
N ALA A 61 -2.96 2.31 -12.87
CA ALA A 61 -3.12 1.78 -14.22
C ALA A 61 -1.90 0.96 -14.65
N SER A 62 -0.69 1.48 -14.40
CA SER A 62 0.57 0.81 -14.74
C SER A 62 0.74 -0.49 -13.96
N TYR A 63 0.49 -0.47 -12.64
CA TYR A 63 0.58 -1.65 -11.79
C TYR A 63 -0.41 -2.74 -12.19
N GLU A 64 -1.69 -2.40 -12.41
CA GLU A 64 -2.72 -3.36 -12.82
C GLU A 64 -2.44 -3.95 -14.21
N THR A 65 -1.94 -3.13 -15.13
CA THR A 65 -1.55 -3.58 -16.47
C THR A 65 -0.39 -4.58 -16.41
N ALA A 66 0.66 -4.28 -15.62
CA ALA A 66 1.80 -5.16 -15.44
C ALA A 66 1.40 -6.51 -14.83
N ASP A 67 0.61 -6.49 -13.74
CA ASP A 67 0.11 -7.71 -13.09
C ASP A 67 -0.77 -8.56 -14.04
N LEU A 68 -1.62 -7.91 -14.83
CA LEU A 68 -2.43 -8.60 -15.83
C LEU A 68 -1.56 -9.29 -16.89
N ILE A 69 -0.55 -8.59 -17.42
CA ILE A 69 0.41 -9.15 -18.39
C ILE A 69 1.12 -10.38 -17.79
N ASP A 70 1.61 -10.27 -16.55
CA ASP A 70 2.30 -11.38 -15.87
C ASP A 70 1.40 -12.60 -15.70
N ARG A 71 0.14 -12.38 -15.31
CA ARG A 71 -0.86 -13.46 -15.17
C ARG A 71 -1.16 -14.12 -16.51
N LEU A 72 -1.34 -13.34 -17.57
CA LEU A 72 -1.60 -13.85 -18.92
C LEU A 72 -0.40 -14.62 -19.47
N ASN A 73 0.82 -14.12 -19.28
CA ASN A 73 2.05 -14.83 -19.65
C ASN A 73 2.17 -16.18 -18.94
N LYS A 74 1.94 -16.23 -17.63
CA LYS A 74 1.94 -17.48 -16.85
C LYS A 74 0.87 -18.45 -17.33
N LYS A 75 -0.34 -17.94 -17.63
CA LYS A 75 -1.44 -18.74 -18.18
C LYS A 75 -1.07 -19.31 -19.56
N ASN A 76 -0.58 -18.49 -20.47
CA ASN A 76 -0.15 -18.89 -21.81
C ASN A 76 0.97 -19.94 -21.75
N ALA A 77 1.99 -19.74 -20.91
CA ALA A 77 3.06 -20.72 -20.72
C ALA A 77 2.53 -22.09 -20.25
N THR A 78 1.55 -22.07 -19.32
CA THR A 78 0.89 -23.29 -18.84
C THR A 78 0.10 -23.99 -19.94
N MET A 79 -0.65 -23.22 -20.74
CA MET A 79 -1.44 -23.72 -21.85
C MET A 79 -0.56 -24.33 -22.96
N THR A 80 0.51 -23.63 -23.35
CA THR A 80 1.50 -24.12 -24.32
C THR A 80 2.12 -25.44 -23.86
N LEU A 81 2.57 -25.52 -22.60
CA LEU A 81 3.15 -26.74 -22.05
C LEU A 81 2.15 -27.91 -22.03
N ALA A 82 0.88 -27.63 -21.72
CA ALA A 82 -0.18 -28.64 -21.74
C ALA A 82 -0.44 -29.16 -23.17
N ARG A 83 -0.48 -28.24 -24.14
CA ARG A 83 -0.66 -28.56 -25.57
C ARG A 83 0.50 -29.38 -26.12
N GLU A 84 1.74 -29.01 -25.81
CA GLU A 84 2.94 -29.77 -26.18
C GLU A 84 2.92 -31.19 -25.61
N LYS A 85 2.59 -31.32 -24.31
CA LYS A 85 2.46 -32.63 -23.66
C LYS A 85 1.39 -33.48 -24.33
N GLU A 86 0.25 -32.91 -24.71
CA GLU A 86 -0.79 -33.65 -25.42
C GLU A 86 -0.38 -34.02 -26.84
N ALA A 87 0.29 -33.14 -27.57
CA ALA A 87 0.84 -33.43 -28.90
C ALA A 87 1.84 -34.60 -28.86
N ILE A 88 2.71 -34.66 -27.85
CA ILE A 88 3.63 -35.79 -27.64
C ILE A 88 2.87 -37.09 -27.36
N ARG A 89 1.76 -37.05 -26.59
CA ARG A 89 0.93 -38.24 -26.33
C ARG A 89 0.27 -38.75 -27.61
N ARG A 90 -0.31 -37.85 -28.41
CA ARG A 90 -0.97 -38.19 -29.67
C ARG A 90 0.00 -38.83 -30.66
N LYS A 91 1.24 -38.33 -30.74
CA LYS A 91 2.32 -38.98 -31.52
C LYS A 91 2.62 -40.42 -31.08
N LYS A 92 2.39 -40.76 -29.81
CA LYS A 92 2.53 -42.11 -29.25
C LYS A 92 1.24 -42.94 -29.34
N GLY A 93 0.24 -42.50 -30.09
CA GLY A 93 -1.06 -43.20 -30.24
C GLY A 93 -1.95 -43.15 -29.00
N LYS A 94 -1.66 -42.29 -28.02
CA LYS A 94 -2.45 -42.12 -26.79
C LYS A 94 -3.05 -40.72 -26.77
N SER A 95 -4.26 -40.55 -26.25
CA SER A 95 -4.84 -39.22 -26.04
C SER A 95 -5.60 -39.15 -24.71
N ARG A 96 -5.57 -37.98 -24.07
CA ARG A 96 -6.32 -37.67 -22.85
C ARG A 96 -7.29 -36.50 -23.03
N LEU A 97 -7.14 -35.71 -24.08
CA LEU A 97 -7.96 -34.54 -24.38
C LEU A 97 -8.64 -34.70 -25.74
N SER A 98 -9.92 -34.37 -25.80
CA SER A 98 -10.65 -34.22 -27.06
C SER A 98 -10.11 -33.03 -27.86
N ASP A 99 -10.45 -32.95 -29.15
CA ASP A 99 -10.02 -31.83 -30.01
C ASP A 99 -10.57 -30.48 -29.53
N VAL A 100 -11.80 -30.47 -28.99
CA VAL A 100 -12.41 -29.28 -28.40
C VAL A 100 -11.67 -28.82 -27.13
N GLU A 101 -11.18 -29.74 -26.32
CA GLU A 101 -10.38 -29.41 -25.13
C GLU A 101 -8.95 -28.99 -25.47
N LEU A 102 -8.40 -29.49 -26.58
CA LEU A 102 -7.09 -29.07 -27.08
C LEU A 102 -7.13 -27.65 -27.65
N ASP A 103 -8.21 -27.29 -28.35
CA ASP A 103 -8.44 -25.95 -28.90
C ASP A 103 -8.56 -24.88 -27.80
N LYS A 104 -9.17 -25.23 -26.66
CA LYS A 104 -9.18 -24.38 -25.46
C LYS A 104 -7.80 -24.11 -24.86
N LEU A 105 -6.75 -24.81 -25.29
CA LEU A 105 -5.36 -24.59 -24.87
C LEU A 105 -4.60 -23.62 -25.79
N ASP A 106 -5.27 -22.95 -26.74
CA ASP A 106 -4.62 -21.92 -27.53
C ASP A 106 -4.27 -20.68 -26.68
N PRO A 107 -3.03 -20.18 -26.75
CA PRO A 107 -2.61 -19.00 -26.00
C PRO A 107 -3.53 -17.80 -26.25
N VAL A 108 -3.81 -17.08 -25.18
CA VAL A 108 -4.61 -15.85 -25.24
C VAL A 108 -3.79 -14.73 -25.84
N ASP A 109 -4.36 -13.98 -26.79
CA ASP A 109 -3.75 -12.76 -27.31
C ASP A 109 -3.77 -11.63 -26.26
N ILE A 110 -2.58 -11.26 -25.77
CA ILE A 110 -2.43 -10.31 -24.66
C ILE A 110 -2.88 -8.90 -25.08
N PRO A 111 -2.42 -8.31 -26.20
CA PRO A 111 -2.94 -7.05 -26.73
C PRO A 111 -4.46 -6.99 -26.84
N GLN A 112 -5.11 -8.00 -27.41
CA GLN A 112 -6.57 -8.03 -27.52
C GLN A 112 -7.24 -8.09 -26.14
N MET A 113 -6.71 -8.89 -25.22
CA MET A 113 -7.23 -8.96 -23.85
C MET A 113 -7.10 -7.62 -23.13
N LEU A 114 -5.95 -6.93 -23.25
CA LEU A 114 -5.74 -5.61 -22.67
C LEU A 114 -6.75 -4.58 -23.19
N ARG A 115 -7.08 -4.61 -24.48
CA ARG A 115 -8.10 -3.72 -25.07
C ARG A 115 -9.50 -4.00 -24.54
N SER A 116 -9.79 -5.25 -24.18
CA SER A 116 -11.09 -5.63 -23.60
C SER A 116 -11.22 -5.31 -22.11
N CYS A 117 -10.11 -5.08 -21.41
CA CYS A 117 -10.11 -4.78 -19.98
C CYS A 117 -10.44 -3.31 -19.71
N THR A 118 -11.71 -3.02 -19.49
CA THR A 118 -12.18 -1.69 -19.08
C THR A 118 -11.91 -1.42 -17.60
N GLY A 119 -11.61 -0.16 -17.27
CA GLY A 119 -11.52 0.31 -15.88
C GLY A 119 -10.19 0.06 -15.17
N ILE A 120 -9.14 -0.33 -15.92
CA ILE A 120 -7.76 -0.33 -15.41
C ILE A 120 -7.41 1.05 -14.87
N GLY A 121 -6.76 1.10 -13.70
CA GLY A 121 -6.33 2.35 -13.08
C GLY A 121 -7.45 3.15 -12.42
N THR A 122 -8.70 2.66 -12.46
CA THR A 122 -9.84 3.38 -11.91
C THR A 122 -10.18 2.95 -10.49
N PHE A 123 -10.60 3.90 -9.66
CA PHE A 123 -11.21 3.60 -8.36
C PHE A 123 -12.20 4.67 -7.97
N ILE A 124 -13.06 4.35 -7.02
CA ILE A 124 -14.25 5.14 -6.72
C ILE A 124 -14.30 5.44 -5.23
N LEU A 125 -14.50 6.69 -4.87
CA LEU A 125 -14.69 7.12 -3.49
C LEU A 125 -16.07 7.74 -3.30
N LYS A 126 -16.75 7.37 -2.22
CA LYS A 126 -17.97 8.01 -1.75
C LYS A 126 -17.69 8.79 -0.47
N THR A 127 -18.21 10.01 -0.39
CA THR A 127 -18.00 10.88 0.77
C THR A 127 -19.15 11.84 1.01
N ASN A 128 -19.48 12.11 2.27
CA ASN A 128 -20.37 13.20 2.68
C ASN A 128 -19.61 14.49 3.04
N ARG A 129 -18.28 14.53 2.86
CA ARG A 129 -17.46 15.73 3.05
C ARG A 129 -17.55 16.63 1.81
N LEU A 130 -18.59 17.45 1.77
CA LEU A 130 -18.85 18.41 0.68
C LEU A 130 -17.93 19.64 0.73
N ASP A 131 -17.27 19.86 1.88
CA ASP A 131 -16.31 20.92 2.15
C ASP A 131 -14.96 20.73 1.44
N LEU A 132 -14.64 19.51 1.03
CA LEU A 132 -13.37 19.18 0.38
C LEU A 132 -13.50 19.23 -1.14
N ASN A 133 -12.41 19.31 -1.90
CA ASN A 133 -12.41 19.05 -3.35
C ASN A 133 -11.94 17.62 -3.67
N SER A 134 -12.03 17.19 -4.94
CA SER A 134 -11.63 15.83 -5.35
C SER A 134 -10.15 15.55 -5.08
N GLN A 135 -9.27 16.54 -5.30
CA GLN A 135 -7.86 16.41 -4.97
C GLN A 135 -7.66 16.12 -3.47
N GLN A 136 -8.28 16.91 -2.58
CA GLN A 136 -8.16 16.73 -1.13
C GLN A 136 -8.70 15.38 -0.66
N VAL A 137 -9.86 14.95 -1.18
CA VAL A 137 -10.44 13.62 -0.87
C VAL A 137 -9.49 12.51 -1.31
N HIS A 138 -8.92 12.62 -2.51
CA HIS A 138 -7.94 11.66 -3.01
C HIS A 138 -6.70 11.59 -2.10
N HIS A 139 -6.13 12.75 -1.76
CA HIS A 139 -4.92 12.83 -0.93
C HIS A 139 -5.17 12.18 0.44
N LEU A 140 -6.26 12.54 1.12
CA LEU A 140 -6.64 11.93 2.40
C LEU A 140 -6.78 10.42 2.30
N TYR A 141 -7.47 9.92 1.27
CA TYR A 141 -7.67 8.49 1.08
C TYR A 141 -6.36 7.74 0.80
N LYS A 142 -5.53 8.25 -0.11
CA LYS A 142 -4.24 7.64 -0.46
C LYS A 142 -3.24 7.68 0.69
N THR A 143 -3.15 8.80 1.40
CA THR A 143 -2.30 8.91 2.60
C THR A 143 -2.75 7.92 3.68
N ARG A 144 -4.07 7.74 3.88
CA ARG A 144 -4.60 6.71 4.79
C ARG A 144 -4.18 5.30 4.35
N GLN A 145 -4.31 4.99 3.06
CA GLN A 145 -3.93 3.69 2.51
C GLN A 145 -2.43 3.41 2.70
N GLU A 146 -1.58 4.40 2.50
CA GLU A 146 -0.14 4.27 2.70
C GLU A 146 0.20 4.05 4.16
N ILE A 147 -0.45 4.78 5.07
CA ILE A 147 -0.34 4.55 6.51
C ILE A 147 -0.76 3.11 6.86
N GLU A 148 -1.89 2.62 6.34
CA GLU A 148 -2.32 1.23 6.55
C GLU A 148 -1.31 0.21 5.98
N GLN A 149 -0.69 0.51 4.85
CA GLN A 149 0.33 -0.36 4.27
C GLN A 149 1.60 -0.34 5.12
N THR A 150 2.02 0.82 5.61
CA THR A 150 3.13 0.96 6.57
C THR A 150 2.82 0.21 7.86
N PHE A 151 1.60 0.28 8.39
CA PHE A 151 1.18 -0.51 9.53
C PHE A 151 1.18 -2.01 9.25
N LYS A 152 0.69 -2.46 8.10
CA LYS A 152 0.78 -3.88 7.75
C LYS A 152 2.23 -4.35 7.66
N SER A 153 3.11 -3.53 7.09
CA SER A 153 4.55 -3.81 7.10
C SER A 153 5.10 -3.82 8.53
N TYR A 154 4.69 -2.88 9.39
CA TYR A 154 5.07 -2.80 10.79
C TYR A 154 4.59 -4.01 11.60
N ASP A 155 3.33 -4.42 11.46
CA ASP A 155 2.74 -5.60 12.09
C ASP A 155 3.42 -6.89 11.61
N ASN A 156 3.75 -7.00 10.32
CA ASN A 156 4.53 -8.13 9.81
C ASN A 156 5.96 -8.15 10.38
N THR A 157 6.53 -6.99 10.71
CA THR A 157 7.88 -6.86 11.27
C THR A 157 7.92 -6.96 12.80
N LEU A 158 6.86 -6.54 13.50
CA LEU A 158 6.81 -6.39 14.96
C LEU A 158 5.71 -7.21 15.65
N ASP A 159 4.96 -8.02 14.90
CA ASP A 159 4.02 -9.04 15.38
C ASP A 159 2.88 -8.49 16.28
N CYS A 160 2.42 -7.27 16.00
CA CYS A 160 1.42 -6.54 16.81
C CYS A 160 0.00 -6.62 16.23
N SER A 161 -0.52 -7.83 16.05
CA SER A 161 -1.87 -8.03 15.49
C SER A 161 -3.02 -7.51 16.38
N ALA A 162 -3.98 -6.79 15.80
CA ALA A 162 -5.14 -6.20 16.47
C ALA A 162 -6.45 -6.98 16.33
N SER A 163 -6.38 -8.20 15.77
CA SER A 163 -7.54 -9.03 15.41
C SER A 163 -8.42 -9.47 16.58
N TYR A 164 -8.06 -9.12 17.83
CA TYR A 164 -8.76 -9.54 19.04
C TYR A 164 -9.65 -8.48 19.70
N MET A 165 -9.65 -7.23 19.22
CA MET A 165 -10.35 -6.13 19.91
C MET A 165 -11.84 -6.09 19.57
N ARG A 166 -12.69 -6.41 20.56
CA ARG A 166 -14.16 -6.48 20.45
C ARG A 166 -14.89 -5.27 21.02
N ASP A 167 -14.18 -4.34 21.65
CA ASP A 167 -14.72 -3.18 22.37
C ASP A 167 -14.27 -1.86 21.72
N ILE A 168 -15.17 -0.86 21.71
CA ILE A 168 -14.96 0.41 21.01
C ILE A 168 -13.88 1.27 21.67
N TYR A 169 -13.81 1.28 23.00
CA TYR A 169 -12.77 2.00 23.73
C TYR A 169 -11.41 1.35 23.54
N SER A 170 -11.38 0.01 23.49
CA SER A 170 -10.17 -0.75 23.18
C SER A 170 -9.67 -0.45 21.75
N LEU A 171 -10.58 -0.34 20.78
CA LEU A 171 -10.26 0.08 19.41
C LEU A 171 -9.76 1.53 19.35
N GLU A 172 -10.42 2.46 20.03
CA GLU A 172 -10.01 3.87 20.10
C GLU A 172 -8.63 4.04 20.75
N ALA A 173 -8.38 3.34 21.88
CA ALA A 173 -7.09 3.35 22.54
C ALA A 173 -5.99 2.75 21.66
N TRP A 174 -6.30 1.66 20.94
CA TRP A 174 -5.37 1.05 19.99
C TRP A 174 -5.05 1.97 18.83
N LEU A 175 -6.06 2.62 18.23
CA LEU A 175 -5.87 3.64 17.19
C LEU A 175 -5.04 4.82 17.70
N PHE A 176 -5.25 5.25 18.94
CA PHE A 176 -4.49 6.33 19.57
C PHE A 176 -3.01 5.94 19.79
N ILE A 177 -2.74 4.75 20.35
CA ILE A 177 -1.38 4.25 20.53
C ILE A 177 -0.66 4.12 19.18
N ASN A 178 -1.37 3.61 18.17
CA ASN A 178 -0.85 3.53 16.80
C ASN A 178 -0.56 4.90 16.20
N HIS A 179 -1.41 5.90 16.46
CA HIS A 179 -1.15 7.27 16.03
C HIS A 179 0.14 7.83 16.67
N LEU A 180 0.37 7.59 17.96
CA LEU A 180 1.61 7.96 18.63
C LEU A 180 2.83 7.22 18.06
N ALA A 181 2.70 5.92 17.82
CA ALA A 181 3.75 5.11 17.21
C ALA A 181 4.13 5.64 15.82
N LEU A 182 3.15 6.08 15.01
CA LEU A 182 3.41 6.73 13.72
C LEU A 182 4.14 8.06 13.86
N GLN A 183 3.71 8.91 14.79
CA GLN A 183 4.40 10.18 15.03
C GLN A 183 5.86 9.95 15.40
N MET A 184 6.16 8.90 16.16
CA MET A 184 7.52 8.49 16.50
C MET A 184 8.26 7.91 15.28
N LEU A 185 7.62 7.04 14.48
CA LEU A 185 8.18 6.46 13.26
C LEU A 185 8.61 7.55 12.28
N TYR A 186 7.73 8.51 11.96
CA TYR A 186 8.04 9.58 11.02
C TYR A 186 9.15 10.48 11.54
N ARG A 187 9.17 10.82 12.83
CA ARG A 187 10.31 11.56 13.42
C ARG A 187 11.63 10.83 13.25
N VAL A 188 11.64 9.51 13.35
CA VAL A 188 12.84 8.70 13.13
C VAL A 188 13.23 8.70 11.65
N LEU A 189 12.28 8.53 10.73
CA LEU A 189 12.55 8.57 9.30
C LEU A 189 13.05 9.95 8.84
N ASP A 190 12.45 11.03 9.36
CA ASP A 190 12.89 12.41 9.12
C ASP A 190 14.31 12.64 9.63
N LEU A 191 14.66 12.07 10.79
CA LEU A 191 16.01 12.14 11.35
C LEU A 191 17.04 11.39 10.47
N ILE A 192 16.70 10.20 9.97
CA ILE A 192 17.55 9.45 9.03
C ILE A 192 17.74 10.23 7.72
N ALA A 193 16.66 10.82 7.21
CA ALA A 193 16.68 11.61 5.98
C ALA A 193 17.47 12.93 6.13
N ALA A 194 17.32 13.63 7.25
CA ALA A 194 18.06 14.85 7.54
C ALA A 194 19.58 14.62 7.62
N CYS A 195 20.00 13.41 7.99
CA CYS A 195 21.41 13.00 8.03
C CYS A 195 21.90 12.31 6.74
N ASP A 196 21.07 12.24 5.69
CA ASP A 196 21.36 11.58 4.40
C ASP A 196 21.72 10.08 4.53
N LEU A 197 21.08 9.38 5.46
CA LEU A 197 21.38 7.98 5.82
C LEU A 197 20.39 6.96 5.25
N THR A 198 19.45 7.40 4.42
CA THR A 198 18.32 6.58 3.93
C THR A 198 18.73 5.40 3.06
N SER A 199 19.92 5.43 2.46
CA SER A 199 20.48 4.33 1.65
C SER A 199 21.19 3.26 2.48
N GLU A 200 21.56 3.59 3.73
CA GLU A 200 22.39 2.74 4.59
C GLU A 200 21.61 2.14 5.77
N TYR A 201 20.61 2.85 6.29
CA TYR A 201 19.89 2.45 7.49
C TYR A 201 18.38 2.56 7.31
N SER A 202 17.68 1.47 7.64
CA SER A 202 16.24 1.46 7.79
C SER A 202 15.82 1.86 9.21
N PHE A 203 14.51 2.10 9.40
CA PHE A 203 13.92 2.26 10.73
C PHE A 203 14.24 1.06 11.65
N ASP A 204 14.14 -0.16 11.12
CA ASP A 204 14.36 -1.39 11.88
C ASP A 204 15.82 -1.53 12.33
N ASP A 205 16.76 -1.15 11.46
CA ASP A 205 18.18 -1.11 11.80
C ASP A 205 18.42 -0.16 12.98
N LEU A 206 17.86 1.04 12.92
CA LEU A 206 17.99 2.05 13.97
C LEU A 206 17.43 1.54 15.31
N VAL A 207 16.22 0.99 15.29
CA VAL A 207 15.58 0.42 16.48
C VAL A 207 16.39 -0.73 17.03
N SER A 208 16.91 -1.62 16.18
CA SER A 208 17.76 -2.74 16.56
C SER A 208 19.06 -2.30 17.23
N TYR A 209 19.76 -1.33 16.64
CA TYR A 209 20.99 -0.77 17.21
C TYR A 209 20.74 -0.06 18.54
N LEU A 210 19.69 0.78 18.64
CA LEU A 210 19.39 1.55 19.84
C LEU A 210 18.82 0.70 20.98
N LYS A 211 18.08 -0.38 20.68
CA LYS A 211 17.62 -1.35 21.70
C LYS A 211 18.76 -1.96 22.51
N SER A 212 19.96 -2.02 21.95
CA SER A 212 21.15 -2.55 22.63
C SER A 212 21.74 -1.59 23.68
N VAL A 213 21.39 -0.31 23.62
CA VAL A 213 21.85 0.72 24.55
C VAL A 213 21.12 0.56 25.88
N ARG A 214 21.88 0.28 26.95
CA ARG A 214 21.33 0.03 28.29
C ARG A 214 22.11 0.81 29.34
N VAL A 215 21.42 1.22 30.39
CA VAL A 215 22.02 1.92 31.53
C VAL A 215 21.76 1.12 32.82
N ASN A 216 22.80 0.90 33.62
CA ASN A 216 22.71 0.19 34.90
C ASN A 216 22.87 1.17 36.06
N ARG A 217 22.14 0.95 37.15
CA ARG A 217 22.29 1.73 38.39
C ARG A 217 23.14 0.94 39.38
N ILE A 218 24.31 1.47 39.73
CA ILE A 218 25.24 0.86 40.69
C ILE A 218 25.59 1.90 41.75
N GLY A 219 25.40 1.59 43.02
CA GLY A 219 25.72 2.53 44.12
C GLY A 219 25.03 3.90 43.99
N GLY A 220 23.80 3.93 43.48
CA GLY A 220 23.02 5.15 43.29
C GLY A 220 23.35 5.96 42.02
N LYS A 221 24.43 5.63 41.30
CA LYS A 221 24.84 6.30 40.05
C LYS A 221 24.47 5.47 38.82
N TRP A 222 24.17 6.15 37.72
CA TRP A 222 23.84 5.55 36.43
C TRP A 222 25.10 5.39 35.57
N TYR A 223 25.27 4.20 34.99
CA TYR A 223 26.41 3.84 34.14
C TYR A 223 25.93 3.28 32.81
N LEU A 224 26.45 3.84 31.72
CA LEU A 224 26.19 3.32 30.38
C LEU A 224 26.87 1.97 30.22
N THR A 225 26.12 0.97 29.75
CA THR A 225 26.66 -0.37 29.48
C THR A 225 27.52 -0.33 28.21
N LYS A 226 28.43 -1.29 28.03
CA LYS A 226 29.25 -1.40 26.81
C LYS A 226 28.37 -1.47 25.56
N ILE A 227 28.51 -0.48 24.68
CA ILE A 227 27.81 -0.37 23.39
C ILE A 227 28.71 -0.91 22.28
N THR A 228 28.13 -1.46 21.21
CA THR A 228 28.90 -1.90 20.04
C THR A 228 29.45 -0.69 19.26
N ARG A 229 30.57 -0.89 18.55
CA ARG A 229 31.18 0.19 17.74
C ARG A 229 30.20 0.76 16.70
N LYS A 230 29.45 -0.12 16.02
CA LYS A 230 28.44 0.27 15.01
C LYS A 230 27.32 1.13 15.60
N THR A 231 26.81 0.78 16.78
CA THR A 231 25.78 1.58 17.46
C THR A 231 26.33 2.95 17.87
N LYS A 232 27.60 3.04 18.30
CA LYS A 232 28.23 4.32 18.63
C LYS A 232 28.39 5.21 17.39
N GLU A 233 28.93 4.66 16.30
CA GLU A 233 29.07 5.35 15.01
C GLU A 233 27.71 5.85 14.49
N LEU A 234 26.65 5.04 14.64
CA LEU A 234 25.29 5.44 14.28
C LEU A 234 24.80 6.61 15.13
N CYS A 235 24.95 6.55 16.46
CA CYS A 235 24.55 7.64 17.35
C CYS A 235 25.32 8.94 17.06
N ASP A 236 26.63 8.85 16.77
CA ASP A 236 27.45 10.00 16.42
C ASP A 236 26.97 10.65 15.11
N ARG A 237 26.66 9.85 14.08
CA ARG A 237 26.13 10.33 12.78
C ARG A 237 24.73 10.95 12.90
N LEU A 238 23.91 10.44 13.81
CA LEU A 238 22.55 10.93 14.08
C LEU A 238 22.51 12.06 15.11
N ALA A 239 23.67 12.52 15.60
CA ALA A 239 23.78 13.50 16.67
C ALA A 239 22.99 13.12 17.94
N ILE A 240 22.88 11.82 18.23
CA ILE A 240 22.23 11.31 19.45
C ILE A 240 23.27 11.29 20.57
N ASP A 241 23.15 12.24 21.49
CA ASP A 241 24.00 12.29 22.67
C ASP A 241 23.62 11.19 23.68
N LEU A 242 24.56 10.29 23.93
CA LEU A 242 24.44 9.20 24.91
C LEU A 242 25.21 9.48 26.21
N THR A 243 25.71 10.71 26.40
CA THR A 243 26.43 11.07 27.62
C THR A 243 25.50 11.05 28.83
N LEU A 244 25.95 10.37 29.87
CA LEU A 244 25.32 10.37 31.19
C LEU A 244 26.21 11.20 32.11
N GLU A 245 26.24 12.52 31.94
CA GLU A 245 26.96 13.34 32.91
C GLU A 245 26.27 13.30 34.27
N PRO A 246 27.00 13.21 35.40
CA PRO A 246 26.70 14.09 36.50
C PRO A 246 27.22 15.47 36.09
N LYS A 247 26.34 16.39 35.69
CA LYS A 247 26.72 17.81 35.55
C LYS A 247 27.41 18.24 36.84
N ARG A 248 28.69 18.60 36.76
CA ARG A 248 29.47 19.22 37.82
C ARG A 248 29.49 20.72 37.63
#